data_AF-A0A7H4M7F1-F1
#
_entry.id   AF-A0A7H4M7F1-F1
#
_cell.length_a   1.000
_cell.length_b   1.000
_cell.length_c   1.000
_cell.angle_alpha   90.00
_cell.angle_beta   90.00
_cell.angle_gamma   90.00
#
_symmetry.space_group_name_H-M   'P 1'
#
loop_
_entity.id
_entity.type
_entity.pdbx_description
1 polymer ?
#
loop_
_entity_poly.entity_id
_entity_poly.type
_entity_poly.pdbx_seq_one_letter_code
_entity_poly.pdbx_strand_id
1 'polypeptide(L)' 'MTGRGINTVRIGDEVKHITELDAITLMHEWSKLKKENADLYDYNRQVNRVARLLFFA' A
#
# COMPACT_ATOMS: atom_id res chain seq x y z
N MET A 1 19.82 -11.41 -1.23
CA MET A 1 18.89 -10.42 -0.65
C MET A 1 17.91 -10.02 -1.74
N THR A 2 16.66 -10.47 -1.67
CA THR A 2 15.62 -9.98 -2.58
C THR A 2 15.43 -8.50 -2.30
N GLY A 3 15.51 -7.64 -3.30
CA GLY A 3 15.42 -6.18 -3.15
C GLY A 3 14.06 -5.66 -2.66
N ARG A 4 13.28 -6.44 -1.90
CA ARG A 4 11.93 -6.10 -1.43
C ARG A 4 11.97 -5.61 0.03
N GLY A 5 12.83 -4.63 0.29
CA GLY A 5 12.97 -4.02 1.62
C GLY A 5 11.98 -2.87 1.83
N ILE A 6 11.86 -2.41 3.08
CA ILE A 6 11.12 -1.20 3.47
C ILE A 6 11.55 0.05 2.66
N ASN A 7 12.81 0.10 2.23
CA ASN A 7 13.37 1.25 1.49
C ASN A 7 13.35 1.06 -0.04
N THR A 8 12.45 0.21 -0.54
CA THR A 8 12.33 -0.05 -1.99
C THR A 8 10.90 0.12 -2.45
N VAL A 9 10.73 0.64 -3.66
CA VAL A 9 9.42 0.72 -4.33
C VAL A 9 9.49 0.03 -5.68
N ARG A 10 8.35 -0.50 -6.13
CA ARG A 10 8.25 -1.16 -7.43
C ARG A 10 7.59 -0.20 -8.43
N ILE A 11 8.35 0.21 -9.43
CA ILE A 11 7.88 1.07 -10.52
C ILE A 11 7.85 0.22 -11.78
N GLY A 12 6.64 -0.10 -12.27
CA GLY A 12 6.47 -1.11 -13.31
C GLY A 12 6.91 -2.49 -12.81
N ASP A 13 7.84 -3.13 -13.52
CA ASP A 13 8.42 -4.43 -13.12
C ASP A 13 9.79 -4.29 -12.44
N GLU A 14 10.26 -3.06 -12.25
CA GLU A 14 11.57 -2.79 -11.66
C GLU A 14 11.45 -2.40 -10.19
N VAL A 15 12.40 -2.89 -9.39
CA VAL A 15 12.54 -2.57 -7.97
C VAL A 15 13.63 -1.53 -7.81
N LYS A 16 13.28 -0.37 -7.27
CA LYS A 16 14.22 0.74 -7.05
C LYS A 16 14.37 1.06 -5.58
N HIS A 17 15.58 1.41 -5.17
CA HIS A 17 15.79 1.97 -3.84
C HIS A 17 15.29 3.42 -3.78
N ILE A 18 14.74 3.86 -2.66
CA ILE A 18 14.16 5.22 -2.54
C ILE A 18 15.16 6.34 -2.84
N THR A 19 16.47 6.10 -2.67
CA THR A 19 17.54 7.05 -2.98
C THR A 19 17.83 7.19 -4.47
N GLU A 20 17.30 6.28 -5.30
CA GLU A 20 17.44 6.31 -6.76
C GLU A 20 16.33 7.12 -7.44
N LEU A 21 15.35 7.59 -6.68
CA LEU A 21 14.21 8.35 -7.18
C LEU A 21 14.40 9.85 -6.97
N ASP A 22 13.98 10.63 -7.95
CA ASP A 22 13.81 12.06 -7.75
C ASP A 22 12.64 12.35 -6.80
N ALA A 23 12.62 13.55 -6.23
CA ALA A 23 11.65 13.94 -5.23
C ALA A 23 10.20 13.87 -5.74
N ILE A 24 9.94 14.17 -7.02
CA ILE A 24 8.59 14.15 -7.60
C ILE A 24 8.10 12.71 -7.70
N THR A 25 8.92 11.83 -8.26
CA THR A 25 8.59 10.40 -8.37
C THR A 25 8.39 9.78 -6.99
N LEU A 26 9.24 10.11 -6.01
CA LEU A 26 9.11 9.61 -4.64
C LEU A 26 7.79 10.05 -3.99
N MET A 27 7.42 11.33 -4.12
CA MET A 27 6.15 11.84 -3.59
C MET A 27 4.94 11.19 -4.26
N HIS A 28 5.00 10.96 -5.57
CA HIS A 28 3.95 10.31 -6.33
C HIS A 28 3.72 8.87 -5.85
N GLU A 29 4.78 8.06 -5.79
CA GLU A 29 4.69 6.67 -5.32
C GLU A 29 4.26 6.59 -3.86
N TRP A 30 4.70 7.52 -3.01
CA TRP A 30 4.23 7.60 -1.62
C TRP A 30 2.74 7.91 -1.50
N SER A 31 2.24 8.86 -2.30
CA SER A 31 0.82 9.20 -2.34
C SER A 31 -0.04 8.01 -2.78
N LYS A 32 0.41 7.29 -3.81
CA LYS A 32 -0.23 6.06 -4.30
C LYS A 32 -0.28 4.98 -3.22
N LEU A 33 0.85 4.70 -2.55
CA LEU A 33 0.91 3.71 -1.47
C LEU A 33 -0.03 4.08 -0.30
N LYS A 34 -0.10 5.36 0.07
CA LYS A 34 -1.04 5.80 1.11
C LYS A 34 -2.49 5.54 0.73
N LYS A 35 -2.85 5.79 -0.53
CA LYS A 35 -4.20 5.55 -1.04
C LYS A 35 -4.54 4.06 -1.04
N GLU A 36 -3.67 3.22 -1.60
CA GLU A 36 -3.86 1.77 -1.63
C GLU A 36 -4.02 1.19 -0.22
N ASN A 37 -3.23 1.67 0.74
CA ASN A 37 -3.34 1.26 2.14
C ASN A 37 -4.68 1.70 2.77
N ALA A 38 -5.14 2.92 2.50
CA ALA A 38 -6.42 3.41 2.98
C ALA A 38 -7.59 2.58 2.41
N ASP A 39 -7.54 2.25 1.12
CA ASP A 39 -8.55 1.43 0.45
C ASP A 39 -8.61 0.01 1.06
N LEU A 40 -7.45 -0.60 1.37
CA LEU A 40 -7.38 -1.88 2.07
C LEU A 40 -7.99 -1.84 3.47
N TYR A 41 -7.72 -0.77 4.24
CA TYR A 41 -8.31 -0.60 5.57
C TYR A 41 -9.82 -0.39 5.50
N ASP A 42 -10.32 0.35 4.51
CA ASP A 42 -11.75 0.54 4.32
C ASP A 42 -12.45 -0.77 3.94
N TYR A 43 -11.87 -1.53 3.01
CA TYR A 43 -12.37 -2.86 2.65
C TYR A 43 -12.43 -3.78 3.87
N ASN A 44 -11.35 -3.84 4.66
CA ASN A 44 -11.28 -4.65 5.88
C ASN A 44 -12.34 -4.22 6.92
N ARG A 45 -12.60 -2.91 7.03
CA ARG A 45 -13.67 -2.39 7.88
C ARG A 45 -15.05 -2.83 7.40
N GLN A 46 -15.31 -2.81 6.10
CA GLN A 46 -16.58 -3.26 5.52
C GLN A 46 -16.81 -4.76 5.77
N VAL A 47 -15.83 -5.60 5.48
CA VAL A 47 -15.91 -7.05 5.72
C VAL A 47 -16.15 -7.36 7.20
N ASN A 48 -15.43 -6.71 8.12
CA ASN A 48 -15.64 -6.90 9.55
C ASN A 48 -16.98 -6.37 10.06
N ARG A 49 -17.57 -5.37 9.39
CA ARG A 49 -18.93 -4.91 9.71
C ARG A 49 -19.97 -5.96 9.30
N VAL A 50 -19.82 -6.56 8.13
CA VAL A 50 -20.69 -7.65 7.66
C VAL A 50 -20.55 -8.88 8.55
N ALA A 51 -19.32 -9.28 8.89
CA ALA A 51 -19.08 -10.38 9.82
C ALA A 51 -19.74 -10.13 11.18
N ARG A 52 -19.59 -8.93 11.76
CA ARG A 52 -20.28 -8.60 13.03
C ARG A 52 -21.80 -8.65 12.92
N LEU A 53 -22.40 -8.28 11.78
CA LEU A 53 -23.85 -8.35 11.59
C LEU A 53 -24.35 -9.79 11.43
N LEU A 54 -23.57 -10.68 10.80
CA LEU A 54 -23.95 -12.07 10.57
C LEU A 54 -23.70 -12.99 11.78
N PHE A 55 -22.73 -12.66 12.64
CA PHE A 55 -22.38 -13.50 13.79
C PHE A 55 -23.02 -13.05 15.12
N PHE A 56 -23.72 -11.90 15.15
CA PHE A 56 -24.42 -11.38 16.33
C PHE A 56 -25.92 -11.10 16.11
N ALA A 57 -26.51 -11.57 15.00
CA ALA A 57 -27.95 -11.60 14.76
C ALA A 57 -28.46 -13.05 14.87
#